data_AF-D6RQJ2-F1
#
_entry.id   AF-D6RQJ2-F1
#
_cell.length_a   1.000
_cell.length_b   1.000
_cell.length_c   1.000
_cell.angle_alpha   90.00
_cell.angle_beta   90.00
_cell.angle_gamma   90.00
#
_symmetry.space_group_name_H-M   'P 1'
#
loop_
_entity.id
_entity.type
_entity.pdbx_description
1 polymer ?
#
loop_
_entity_poly.entity_id
_entity_poly.type
_entity_poly.pdbx_seq_one_letter_code
_entity_poly.pdbx_strand_id
1 'polypeptide(L)'
;MPPTTQQLQRDTLRIRRLRDEVHPDTYARAIPTLDLCLQYLRLDAIPDRPILPYALMDLAWAALMCLSKIVFVSTRKEVKEPLQKTTVAKVLPGFEGIIAWLDTCMAQRPHCRPEHGSYSRAAELLLGLLILDPSLEPLVHGSSVAMKLALKLWWNCTEDGSAVTVELTAQLLVGDPFVHLMFFIIQKTDLLFDYITSTHGGPRKFCYALVYRIKYLVALHQDKNLLDSLFIKHAMMVLNITRRAQTNQSLHRRLRKEHYLECWTVATNTIQPRLIQSDIHPQASSSVLSYFATSLLDIATAPGGHSVRGFTILLRSDIFPILVYLLRYSSPVLQHEDDRKRAKIFNMLGGYALYPRSCTALLRAINGIPQDAVDEIRAVPYLVDYWDGWTYTIELVANCRALALGFDNLPLDRLCSYSGVSVEF
;
A
#
# COMPACT_ATOMS: atom_id res chain seq x y z
N MET A 1 -29.98 15.17 34.03
CA MET A 1 -29.97 16.48 33.35
C MET A 1 -28.90 16.45 32.27
N PRO A 2 -29.17 16.94 31.05
CA PRO A 2 -28.14 17.04 30.02
C PRO A 2 -27.03 18.02 30.47
N PRO A 3 -25.75 17.73 30.17
CA PRO A 3 -24.63 18.58 30.56
C PRO A 3 -24.75 19.97 29.94
N THR A 4 -24.34 21.00 30.69
CA THR A 4 -24.35 22.39 30.19
C THR A 4 -23.21 22.61 29.19
N THR A 5 -23.35 23.59 28.29
CA THR A 5 -22.29 23.94 27.32
C THR A 5 -20.97 24.30 28.01
N GLN A 6 -21.02 24.98 29.16
CA GLN A 6 -19.84 25.31 29.95
C GLN A 6 -19.15 24.06 30.53
N GLN A 7 -19.93 23.07 30.97
CA GLN A 7 -19.40 21.80 31.44
C GLN A 7 -18.71 21.05 30.31
N LEU A 8 -19.35 20.95 29.14
CA LEU A 8 -18.76 20.31 27.95
C LEU A 8 -17.44 20.96 27.53
N GLN A 9 -17.36 22.29 27.52
CA GLN A 9 -16.13 23.01 27.19
C GLN A 9 -15.01 22.77 28.21
N ARG A 10 -15.34 22.75 29.51
CA ARG A 10 -14.39 22.45 30.58
C ARG A 10 -13.83 21.04 30.45
N ASP A 11 -14.71 20.07 30.20
CA ASP A 11 -14.33 18.67 30.02
C ASP A 11 -13.47 18.49 28.76
N THR A 12 -13.79 19.20 27.68
CA THR A 12 -13.00 19.18 26.44
C THR A 12 -11.57 19.67 26.67
N LEU A 13 -11.41 20.81 27.35
CA LEU A 13 -10.08 21.35 27.69
C LEU A 13 -9.31 20.40 28.62
N ARG A 14 -10.01 19.77 29.58
CA ARG A 14 -9.42 18.78 30.47
C ARG A 14 -8.90 17.58 29.70
N ILE A 15 -9.69 17.00 28.78
CA ILE A 15 -9.28 15.85 27.96
C ILE A 15 -8.09 16.20 27.07
N ARG A 16 -8.08 17.38 26.43
CA ARG A 16 -6.95 17.85 25.62
C ARG A 16 -5.65 17.93 26.42
N ARG A 17 -5.69 18.45 27.65
CA ARG A 17 -4.52 18.49 28.55
C ARG A 17 -4.06 17.09 28.94
N LEU A 18 -5.00 16.23 29.36
CA LEU A 18 -4.69 14.85 29.74
C LEU A 18 -4.10 14.04 28.58
N ARG A 19 -4.57 14.27 27.35
CA ARG A 19 -3.97 13.70 26.14
C ARG A 19 -2.49 14.09 26.07
N ASP A 20 -2.16 15.37 26.23
CA ASP A 20 -0.79 15.84 26.06
C ASP A 20 0.18 15.21 27.09
N GLU A 21 -0.32 14.85 28.27
CA GLU A 21 0.41 14.14 29.35
C GLU A 21 0.64 12.63 29.10
N VAL A 22 -0.06 12.00 28.15
CA VAL A 22 0.11 10.57 27.84
C VAL A 22 1.51 10.31 27.27
N HIS A 23 2.32 9.54 27.98
CA HIS A 23 3.67 9.12 27.59
C HIS A 23 3.91 7.65 28.01
N PRO A 24 4.77 6.88 27.33
CA PRO A 24 5.09 5.51 27.75
C PRO A 24 5.53 5.41 29.23
N ASP A 25 6.38 6.32 29.69
CA ASP A 25 6.90 6.32 31.07
C ASP A 25 5.84 6.62 32.14
N THR A 26 4.79 7.34 31.76
CA THR A 26 3.70 7.76 32.66
C THR A 26 2.40 7.01 32.37
N TYR A 27 2.44 5.94 31.57
CA TYR A 27 1.24 5.32 31.00
C TYR A 27 0.24 4.82 32.04
N ALA A 28 0.69 4.39 33.22
CA ALA A 28 -0.20 4.01 34.32
C ALA A 28 -1.19 5.13 34.72
N ARG A 29 -0.78 6.40 34.58
CA ARG A 29 -1.62 7.57 34.85
C ARG A 29 -2.63 7.87 33.72
N ALA A 30 -2.46 7.25 32.55
CA ALA A 30 -3.37 7.40 31.42
C ALA A 30 -4.62 6.50 31.52
N ILE A 31 -4.61 5.47 32.38
CA ILE A 31 -5.74 4.54 32.52
C ILE A 31 -7.02 5.24 33.02
N PRO A 32 -7.01 6.13 34.03
CA PRO A 32 -8.21 6.90 34.38
C PRO A 32 -8.66 7.85 33.26
N THR A 33 -7.73 8.37 32.45
CA THR A 33 -8.06 9.18 31.28
C THR A 33 -8.79 8.36 30.22
N LEU A 34 -8.41 7.09 30.06
CA LEU A 34 -9.12 6.16 29.17
C LEU A 34 -10.58 5.98 29.60
N ASP A 35 -10.82 5.74 30.90
CA ASP A 35 -12.19 5.61 31.44
C ASP A 35 -13.03 6.85 31.18
N LEU A 36 -12.43 8.04 31.38
CA LEU A 36 -13.09 9.30 31.09
C LEU A 36 -13.45 9.44 29.60
N CYS A 37 -12.53 9.09 28.69
CA CYS A 37 -12.81 9.13 27.25
C CYS A 37 -13.95 8.18 26.88
N LEU A 38 -13.90 6.94 27.36
CA LEU A 38 -14.92 5.92 27.07
C LEU A 38 -16.29 6.29 27.64
N GLN A 39 -16.36 7.04 28.74
CA GLN A 39 -17.62 7.57 29.27
C GLN A 39 -18.32 8.51 28.28
N TYR A 40 -17.57 9.32 27.54
CA TYR A 40 -18.14 10.22 26.53
C TYR A 40 -18.37 9.55 25.17
N LEU A 41 -17.79 8.37 24.95
CA LEU A 41 -17.87 7.62 23.70
C LEU A 41 -18.82 6.42 23.77
N ARG A 42 -19.75 6.41 24.73
CA ARG A 42 -20.77 5.35 24.80
C ARG A 42 -21.74 5.46 23.63
N LEU A 43 -22.19 4.31 23.13
CA LEU A 43 -23.08 4.22 21.98
C LEU A 43 -24.44 4.89 22.25
N ASP A 44 -25.00 4.66 23.44
CA ASP A 44 -26.26 5.25 23.92
C ASP A 44 -26.18 6.77 24.13
N ALA A 45 -24.98 7.34 24.14
CA ALA A 45 -24.77 8.78 24.27
C ALA A 45 -24.86 9.54 22.93
N ILE A 46 -24.89 8.85 21.78
CA ILE A 46 -25.01 9.49 20.46
C ILE A 46 -26.44 10.04 20.32
N PRO A 47 -26.64 11.36 20.20
CA PRO A 47 -27.98 11.90 20.09
C PRO A 47 -28.61 11.58 18.72
N ASP A 48 -29.90 11.26 18.70
CA ASP A 48 -30.70 11.00 17.48
C ASP A 48 -30.97 12.25 16.61
N ARG A 49 -30.11 13.27 16.70
CA ARG A 49 -30.27 14.53 15.99
C ARG A 49 -29.41 14.57 14.73
N PRO A 50 -29.91 15.13 13.61
CA PRO A 50 -29.16 15.18 12.36
C PRO A 50 -27.90 16.06 12.45
N ILE A 51 -27.92 17.08 13.31
CA ILE A 51 -26.80 17.98 13.59
C ILE A 51 -26.60 18.04 15.09
N LEU A 52 -25.40 17.71 15.55
CA LEU A 52 -25.04 17.72 16.95
C LEU A 52 -24.55 19.10 17.39
N PRO A 53 -24.76 19.49 18.67
CA PRO A 53 -24.20 20.72 19.20
C PRO A 53 -22.68 20.72 19.08
N TYR A 54 -22.10 21.84 18.62
CA TYR A 54 -20.65 21.98 18.43
C TYR A 54 -19.85 21.58 19.67
N ALA A 55 -20.29 21.98 20.88
CA ALA A 55 -19.59 21.66 22.12
C ALA A 55 -19.57 20.15 22.43
N LEU A 56 -20.63 19.41 22.04
CA LEU A 56 -20.66 17.95 22.20
C LEU A 56 -19.72 17.29 21.17
N MET A 57 -19.72 17.79 19.95
CA MET A 57 -18.84 17.33 18.89
C MET A 57 -17.37 17.55 19.22
N ASP A 58 -17.03 18.73 19.74
CA ASP A 58 -15.66 19.07 20.15
C ASP A 58 -15.19 18.17 21.31
N LEU A 59 -16.09 17.87 22.27
CA LEU A 59 -15.81 16.96 23.37
C LEU A 59 -15.59 15.52 22.88
N ALA A 60 -16.51 14.99 22.06
CA ALA A 60 -16.40 13.65 21.49
C ALA A 60 -15.13 13.52 20.64
N TRP A 61 -14.81 14.55 19.85
CA TRP A 61 -13.57 14.58 19.09
C TRP A 61 -12.34 14.59 19.99
N ALA A 62 -12.29 15.45 21.01
CA ALA A 62 -11.19 15.47 21.98
C ALA A 62 -11.01 14.11 22.67
N ALA A 63 -12.10 13.44 23.04
CA ALA A 63 -12.09 12.09 23.61
C ALA A 63 -11.53 11.05 22.62
N LEU A 64 -11.96 11.06 21.35
CA LEU A 64 -11.42 10.20 20.29
C LEU A 64 -9.92 10.46 20.04
N MET A 65 -9.49 11.72 20.02
CA MET A 65 -8.08 12.07 19.84
C MET A 65 -7.22 11.64 21.03
N CYS A 66 -7.75 11.78 22.25
CA CYS A 66 -7.10 11.30 23.46
C CYS A 66 -7.00 9.77 23.45
N LEU A 67 -8.10 9.08 23.11
CA LEU A 67 -8.14 7.63 22.96
C LEU A 67 -7.12 7.15 21.92
N SER A 68 -7.04 7.83 20.75
CA SER A 68 -6.04 7.53 19.72
C SER A 68 -4.63 7.55 20.29
N LYS A 69 -4.28 8.57 21.09
CA LYS A 69 -2.95 8.66 21.71
C LYS A 69 -2.74 7.57 22.77
N ILE A 70 -3.73 7.29 23.61
CA ILE A 70 -3.66 6.23 24.62
C ILE A 70 -3.43 4.87 23.98
N VAL A 71 -4.29 4.49 23.02
CA VAL A 71 -4.18 3.23 22.27
C VAL A 71 -2.80 3.12 21.63
N PHE A 72 -2.35 4.18 20.96
CA PHE A 72 -1.06 4.17 20.28
C PHE A 72 0.15 4.08 21.22
N VAL A 73 0.12 4.80 22.35
CA VAL A 73 1.19 4.70 23.36
C VAL A 73 1.18 3.32 24.01
N SER A 74 0.02 2.70 24.18
CA SER A 74 -0.10 1.37 24.77
C SER A 74 0.50 0.24 23.93
N THR A 75 0.69 0.44 22.63
CA THR A 75 1.36 -0.52 21.74
C THR A 75 2.88 -0.36 21.70
N ARG A 76 3.44 0.55 22.50
CA ARG A 76 4.89 0.78 22.61
C ARG A 76 5.53 -0.29 23.49
N LYS A 77 6.74 -0.73 23.13
CA LYS A 77 7.46 -1.81 23.85
C LYS A 77 7.78 -1.47 25.30
N GLU A 78 7.84 -0.17 25.58
CA GLU A 78 8.11 0.42 26.89
C GLU A 78 6.91 0.27 27.85
N VAL A 79 5.70 0.05 27.33
CA VAL A 79 4.51 -0.16 28.15
C VAL A 79 4.42 -1.62 28.59
N LYS A 80 4.32 -1.83 29.90
CA LYS A 80 4.21 -3.17 30.50
C LYS A 80 2.93 -3.87 30.05
N GLU A 81 3.05 -5.15 29.68
CA GLU A 81 1.95 -6.00 29.21
C GLU A 81 0.67 -5.94 30.06
N PRO A 82 0.70 -5.91 31.42
CA PRO A 82 -0.52 -5.80 32.22
C PRO A 82 -1.32 -4.50 31.97
N LEU A 83 -0.62 -3.40 31.68
CA LEU A 83 -1.26 -2.11 31.36
C LEU A 83 -1.88 -2.14 29.95
N GLN A 84 -1.21 -2.80 29.00
CA GLN A 84 -1.77 -3.03 27.67
C GLN A 84 -3.05 -3.88 27.76
N LYS A 85 -3.02 -5.00 28.50
CA LYS A 85 -4.21 -5.84 28.74
C LYS A 85 -5.36 -5.07 29.41
N THR A 86 -5.05 -4.17 30.34
CA THR A 86 -6.04 -3.28 30.96
C THR A 86 -6.68 -2.34 29.95
N THR A 87 -5.88 -1.82 29.01
CA THR A 87 -6.35 -0.95 27.92
C THR A 87 -7.31 -1.72 27.02
N VAL A 88 -6.93 -2.93 26.62
CA VAL A 88 -7.77 -3.83 25.80
C VAL A 88 -9.09 -4.14 26.50
N ALA A 89 -9.05 -4.55 27.76
CA ALA A 89 -10.24 -4.90 28.54
C ALA A 89 -11.24 -3.73 28.69
N LYS A 90 -10.76 -2.48 28.62
CA LYS A 90 -11.60 -1.28 28.65
C LYS A 90 -12.11 -0.87 27.27
N VAL A 91 -11.28 -0.99 26.23
CA VAL A 91 -11.63 -0.62 24.85
C VAL A 91 -12.60 -1.61 24.22
N LEU A 92 -12.42 -2.91 24.48
CA LEU A 92 -13.20 -3.98 23.85
C LEU A 92 -14.72 -3.82 24.04
N PRO A 93 -15.25 -3.56 25.25
CA PRO A 93 -16.70 -3.33 25.44
C PRO A 93 -17.20 -2.01 24.83
N GLY A 94 -16.31 -1.03 24.66
CA GLY A 94 -16.65 0.30 24.11
C GLY A 94 -16.50 0.39 22.59
N PHE A 95 -16.06 -0.68 21.92
CA PHE A 95 -15.66 -0.66 20.51
C PHE A 95 -16.73 -0.04 19.60
N GLU A 96 -17.98 -0.51 19.69
CA GLU A 96 -19.08 -0.02 18.84
C GLU A 96 -19.33 1.47 19.05
N GLY A 97 -19.32 1.92 20.31
CA GLY A 97 -19.46 3.34 20.66
C GLY A 97 -18.34 4.19 20.07
N ILE A 98 -17.09 3.73 20.17
CA ILE A 98 -15.92 4.41 19.60
C ILE A 98 -16.07 4.59 18.09
N ILE A 99 -16.41 3.52 17.37
CA ILE A 99 -16.54 3.54 15.91
C ILE A 99 -17.72 4.41 15.46
N ALA A 100 -18.87 4.32 16.15
CA ALA A 100 -20.06 5.10 15.83
C ALA A 100 -19.83 6.61 16.07
N TRP A 101 -19.19 6.99 17.19
CA TRP A 101 -18.80 8.37 17.43
C TRP A 101 -17.77 8.86 16.41
N LEU A 102 -16.84 8.01 15.98
CA LEU A 102 -15.87 8.37 14.95
C LEU A 102 -16.56 8.65 13.60
N ASP A 103 -17.51 7.80 13.15
CA ASP A 103 -18.27 8.07 11.91
C ASP A 103 -19.09 9.35 12.03
N THR A 104 -19.77 9.53 13.16
CA THR A 104 -20.58 10.73 13.44
C THR A 104 -19.74 12.00 13.38
N CYS A 105 -18.59 12.00 14.07
CA CYS A 105 -17.66 13.12 14.06
C CYS A 105 -17.13 13.43 12.66
N MET A 106 -16.74 12.39 11.92
CA MET A 106 -16.23 12.53 10.55
C MET A 106 -17.31 12.96 9.55
N ALA A 107 -18.58 12.64 9.79
CA ALA A 107 -19.70 13.04 8.95
C ALA A 107 -20.05 14.53 9.12
N GLN A 108 -20.04 15.04 10.35
CA GLN A 108 -20.45 16.41 10.65
C GLN A 108 -19.29 17.42 10.66
N ARG A 109 -18.05 16.97 10.42
CA ARG A 109 -16.86 17.82 10.32
C ARG A 109 -17.02 19.09 9.46
N PRO A 110 -17.69 19.08 8.29
CA PRO A 110 -17.86 20.31 7.49
C PRO A 110 -18.51 21.48 8.25
N HIS A 111 -19.20 21.19 9.37
CA HIS A 111 -19.88 22.17 10.22
C HIS A 111 -19.09 22.56 11.48
N CYS A 112 -17.87 22.03 11.65
CA CYS A 112 -17.01 22.27 12.81
C CYS A 112 -15.63 22.78 12.35
N ARG A 113 -14.96 23.65 13.14
CA ARG A 113 -13.55 23.99 12.91
C ARG A 113 -12.69 22.75 13.19
N PRO A 114 -12.12 22.07 12.19
CA PRO A 114 -11.39 20.85 12.45
C PRO A 114 -10.04 21.19 13.08
N GLU A 115 -9.61 20.41 14.07
CA GLU A 115 -8.19 20.39 14.43
C GLU A 115 -7.39 19.94 13.20
N HIS A 116 -6.25 20.58 12.93
CA HIS A 116 -5.31 20.12 11.91
C HIS A 116 -4.94 18.64 12.18
N GLY A 117 -4.90 17.82 11.12
CA GLY A 117 -4.57 16.39 11.24
C GLY A 117 -5.72 15.47 11.67
N SER A 118 -6.97 15.96 11.76
CA SER A 118 -8.13 15.17 12.20
C SER A 118 -8.35 13.85 11.41
N TYR A 119 -8.08 13.82 10.09
CA TYR A 119 -8.16 12.57 9.30
C TYR A 119 -7.05 11.57 9.68
N SER A 120 -5.82 12.07 9.89
CA SER A 120 -4.68 11.25 10.32
C SER A 120 -4.97 10.60 11.65
N ARG A 121 -5.49 11.37 12.62
CA ARG A 121 -5.81 10.85 13.96
C ARG A 121 -6.95 9.83 13.94
N ALA A 122 -7.96 10.01 13.09
CA ALA A 122 -8.98 8.99 12.88
C ALA A 122 -8.38 7.69 12.33
N ALA A 123 -7.45 7.78 11.39
CA ALA A 123 -6.74 6.62 10.84
C ALA A 123 -5.83 5.98 11.89
N GLU A 124 -5.12 6.77 12.69
CA GLU A 124 -4.29 6.30 13.81
C GLU A 124 -5.13 5.58 14.87
N LEU A 125 -6.34 6.06 15.18
CA LEU A 125 -7.22 5.37 16.11
C LEU A 125 -7.66 4.01 15.55
N LEU A 126 -8.17 3.95 14.32
CA LEU A 126 -8.57 2.68 13.71
C LEU A 126 -7.40 1.70 13.56
N LEU A 127 -6.24 2.20 13.12
CA LEU A 127 -5.02 1.41 13.04
C LEU A 127 -4.61 0.92 14.42
N GLY A 128 -4.61 1.81 15.41
CA GLY A 128 -4.34 1.53 16.81
C GLY A 128 -5.20 0.39 17.35
N LEU A 129 -6.51 0.43 17.07
CA LEU A 129 -7.44 -0.65 17.46
C LEU A 129 -7.08 -1.99 16.80
N LEU A 130 -6.65 -1.99 15.54
CA LEU A 130 -6.20 -3.20 14.83
C LEU A 130 -4.90 -3.79 15.41
N ILE A 131 -3.96 -2.93 15.81
CA ILE A 131 -2.63 -3.38 16.26
C ILE A 131 -2.53 -3.57 17.77
N LEU A 132 -3.51 -3.07 18.54
CA LEU A 132 -3.49 -3.09 20.00
C LEU A 132 -3.54 -4.52 20.54
N ASP A 133 -4.47 -5.33 20.04
CA ASP A 133 -4.68 -6.71 20.46
C ASP A 133 -5.38 -7.52 19.36
N PRO A 134 -4.98 -8.79 19.12
CA PRO A 134 -5.60 -9.64 18.11
C PRO A 134 -7.12 -9.86 18.29
N SER A 135 -7.66 -9.71 19.49
CA SER A 135 -9.11 -9.84 19.74
C SER A 135 -9.95 -8.68 19.18
N LEU A 136 -9.34 -7.52 18.93
CA LEU A 136 -10.00 -6.37 18.31
C LEU A 136 -10.02 -6.46 16.78
N GLU A 137 -9.10 -7.23 16.19
CA GLU A 137 -8.97 -7.40 14.74
C GLU A 137 -10.28 -7.89 14.09
N PRO A 138 -10.97 -8.94 14.58
CA PRO A 138 -12.25 -9.38 14.01
C PRO A 138 -13.37 -8.35 14.11
N LEU A 139 -13.37 -7.52 15.16
CA LEU A 139 -14.40 -6.49 15.35
C LEU A 139 -14.27 -5.36 14.32
N VAL A 140 -13.04 -4.94 14.04
CA VAL A 140 -12.77 -3.95 13.00
C VAL A 140 -13.13 -4.52 11.63
N HIS A 141 -12.65 -5.72 11.29
CA HIS A 141 -12.91 -6.34 9.99
C HIS A 141 -14.38 -6.71 9.77
N GLY A 142 -15.11 -7.06 10.83
CA GLY A 142 -16.54 -7.37 10.78
C GLY A 142 -17.45 -6.15 10.80
N SER A 143 -16.95 -4.95 11.15
CA SER A 143 -17.74 -3.74 11.25
C SER A 143 -17.87 -3.02 9.90
N SER A 144 -19.08 -2.95 9.36
CA SER A 144 -19.39 -2.19 8.14
C SER A 144 -19.09 -0.69 8.29
N VAL A 145 -19.32 -0.14 9.49
CA VAL A 145 -19.02 1.27 9.81
C VAL A 145 -17.51 1.51 9.80
N ALA A 146 -16.72 0.60 10.36
CA ALA A 146 -15.26 0.69 10.32
C ALA A 146 -14.72 0.61 8.87
N MET A 147 -15.26 -0.28 8.03
CA MET A 147 -14.88 -0.38 6.62
C MET A 147 -15.22 0.90 5.84
N LYS A 148 -16.43 1.44 6.03
CA LYS A 148 -16.86 2.72 5.45
C LYS A 148 -15.94 3.87 5.85
N LEU A 149 -15.61 3.95 7.14
CA LEU A 149 -14.68 4.93 7.67
C LEU A 149 -13.29 4.78 7.06
N ALA A 150 -12.72 3.58 7.03
CA ALA A 150 -11.41 3.31 6.45
C ALA A 150 -11.33 3.76 4.98
N LEU A 151 -12.38 3.50 4.19
CA LEU A 151 -12.46 3.98 2.81
C LEU A 151 -12.59 5.49 2.71
N LYS A 152 -13.39 6.10 3.58
CA LYS A 152 -13.53 7.56 3.66
C LYS A 152 -12.19 8.23 3.97
N LEU A 153 -11.40 7.65 4.87
CA LEU A 153 -10.05 8.11 5.20
C LEU A 153 -9.08 7.88 4.03
N TRP A 154 -9.13 6.71 3.39
CA TRP A 154 -8.26 6.36 2.27
C TRP A 154 -8.33 7.34 1.10
N TRP A 155 -9.53 7.66 0.64
CA TRP A 155 -9.72 8.54 -0.51
C TRP A 155 -9.97 10.00 -0.13
N ASN A 156 -9.66 10.39 1.11
CA ASN A 156 -9.91 11.75 1.53
C ASN A 156 -9.06 12.73 0.70
N CYS A 157 -9.68 13.80 0.22
CA CYS A 157 -9.05 14.74 -0.72
C CYS A 157 -8.73 16.09 -0.07
N THR A 158 -7.67 16.73 -0.55
CA THR A 158 -7.35 18.16 -0.39
C THR A 158 -8.22 19.01 -1.33
N GLU A 159 -8.14 20.34 -1.19
CA GLU A 159 -8.93 21.32 -1.95
C GLU A 159 -8.68 21.25 -3.47
N ASP A 160 -7.49 20.84 -3.89
CA ASP A 160 -7.10 20.60 -5.29
C ASP A 160 -7.58 19.23 -5.84
N GLY A 161 -8.33 18.46 -5.05
CA GLY A 161 -8.84 17.15 -5.41
C GLY A 161 -7.80 16.01 -5.31
N SER A 162 -6.58 16.29 -4.89
CA SER A 162 -5.56 15.27 -4.61
C SER A 162 -5.82 14.58 -3.27
N ALA A 163 -5.24 13.41 -3.01
CA ALA A 163 -5.48 12.73 -1.72
C ALA A 163 -4.63 13.38 -0.61
N VAL A 164 -5.17 13.47 0.60
CA VAL A 164 -4.42 14.02 1.75
C VAL A 164 -3.20 13.16 2.05
N THR A 165 -2.02 13.78 2.02
CA THR A 165 -0.75 13.16 2.42
C THR A 165 -0.48 13.43 3.89
N VAL A 166 0.21 12.49 4.54
CA VAL A 166 0.76 12.67 5.89
C VAL A 166 2.28 12.67 5.79
N GLU A 167 2.93 13.60 6.48
CA GLU A 167 4.37 13.60 6.63
C GLU A 167 4.82 12.33 7.35
N LEU A 168 5.74 11.58 6.72
CA LEU A 168 6.36 10.41 7.32
C LEU A 168 7.42 10.89 8.33
N THR A 169 7.07 10.99 9.61
CA THR A 169 8.02 11.41 10.65
C THR A 169 8.55 10.21 11.43
N ALA A 170 9.86 10.21 11.70
CA ALA A 170 10.52 9.15 12.48
C ALA A 170 9.95 9.04 13.91
N GLN A 171 9.43 10.13 14.47
CA GLN A 171 8.82 10.17 15.80
C GLN A 171 7.59 9.27 15.92
N LEU A 172 6.82 9.13 14.83
CA LEU A 172 5.62 8.32 14.84
C LEU A 172 5.93 6.82 14.71
N LEU A 173 7.11 6.38 14.24
CA LEU A 173 7.51 4.97 13.98
C LEU A 173 6.55 4.11 13.13
N VAL A 174 5.38 4.64 12.78
CA VAL A 174 4.25 3.93 12.18
C VAL A 174 3.95 4.46 10.77
N GLY A 175 4.72 5.41 10.25
CA GLY A 175 4.57 5.89 8.87
C GLY A 175 3.21 6.53 8.60
N ASP A 176 2.74 6.47 7.35
CA ASP A 176 1.44 7.02 6.92
C ASP A 176 0.31 6.13 7.47
N PRO A 177 -0.53 6.62 8.41
CA PRO A 177 -1.57 5.83 9.02
C PRO A 177 -2.65 5.39 8.03
N PHE A 178 -2.86 6.11 6.93
CA PHE A 178 -3.83 5.71 5.90
C PHE A 178 -3.36 4.46 5.14
N VAL A 179 -2.07 4.42 4.76
CA VAL A 179 -1.47 3.27 4.07
C VAL A 179 -1.40 2.08 5.01
N HIS A 180 -0.99 2.28 6.26
CA HIS A 180 -0.95 1.21 7.25
C HIS A 180 -2.34 0.63 7.52
N LEU A 181 -3.33 1.48 7.79
CA LEU A 181 -4.72 1.05 8.01
C LEU A 181 -5.23 0.23 6.82
N MET A 182 -5.05 0.74 5.60
CA MET A 182 -5.51 0.06 4.40
C MET A 182 -4.81 -1.29 4.20
N PHE A 183 -3.49 -1.33 4.41
CA PHE A 183 -2.70 -2.55 4.32
C PHE A 183 -3.21 -3.65 5.27
N PHE A 184 -3.47 -3.31 6.54
CA PHE A 184 -4.01 -4.28 7.50
C PHE A 184 -5.39 -4.78 7.11
N ILE A 185 -6.28 -3.88 6.68
CA ILE A 185 -7.66 -4.24 6.34
C ILE A 185 -7.72 -5.21 5.15
N ILE A 186 -7.05 -4.88 4.05
CA ILE A 186 -7.21 -5.63 2.80
C ILE A 186 -6.60 -7.03 2.86
N GLN A 187 -5.66 -7.25 3.78
CA GLN A 187 -4.96 -8.53 3.92
C GLN A 187 -5.85 -9.61 4.52
N LYS A 188 -6.89 -9.22 5.25
CA LYS A 188 -7.65 -10.12 6.11
C LYS A 188 -9.10 -10.30 5.70
N THR A 189 -9.65 -9.37 4.90
CA THR A 189 -11.06 -9.45 4.50
C THR A 189 -11.29 -8.98 3.07
N ASP A 190 -12.19 -9.68 2.37
CA ASP A 190 -12.73 -9.25 1.08
C ASP A 190 -13.93 -8.30 1.22
N LEU A 191 -14.50 -8.15 2.44
CA LEU A 191 -15.63 -7.25 2.70
C LEU A 191 -15.36 -5.81 2.28
N LEU A 192 -14.10 -5.38 2.38
CA LEU A 192 -13.70 -4.06 1.90
C LEU A 192 -13.91 -3.92 0.39
N PHE A 193 -13.60 -4.94 -0.40
CA PHE A 193 -13.79 -4.91 -1.85
C PHE A 193 -15.27 -4.92 -2.24
N ASP A 194 -16.10 -5.66 -1.51
CA ASP A 194 -17.55 -5.62 -1.67
C ASP A 194 -18.09 -4.22 -1.38
N TYR A 195 -17.58 -3.57 -0.34
CA TYR A 195 -17.96 -2.19 -0.01
C TYR A 195 -17.47 -1.18 -1.06
N ILE A 196 -16.23 -1.31 -1.53
CA ILE A 196 -15.68 -0.45 -2.59
C ILE A 196 -16.53 -0.56 -3.86
N THR A 197 -16.92 -1.78 -4.25
CA THR A 197 -17.64 -2.02 -5.50
C THR A 197 -19.12 -1.68 -5.42
N SER A 198 -19.75 -1.81 -4.25
CA SER A 198 -21.15 -1.40 -4.01
C SER A 198 -21.32 0.12 -3.84
N THR A 199 -20.27 0.85 -3.44
CA THR A 199 -20.34 2.31 -3.30
C THR A 199 -20.30 3.01 -4.66
N HIS A 200 -21.23 3.94 -4.92
CA HIS A 200 -21.23 4.72 -6.16
C HIS A 200 -19.89 5.44 -6.37
N GLY A 201 -19.23 5.14 -7.50
CA GLY A 201 -17.93 5.72 -7.85
C GLY A 201 -16.77 5.25 -6.95
N GLY A 202 -17.03 4.30 -6.05
CA GLY A 202 -16.06 3.75 -5.12
C GLY A 202 -14.81 3.19 -5.79
N PRO A 203 -14.92 2.35 -6.84
CA PRO A 203 -13.75 1.82 -7.55
C PRO A 203 -12.86 2.93 -8.11
N ARG A 204 -13.46 3.99 -8.68
CA ARG A 204 -12.70 5.12 -9.22
C ARG A 204 -11.94 5.85 -8.12
N LYS A 205 -12.62 6.23 -7.03
CA LYS A 205 -12.01 6.96 -5.91
C LYS A 205 -10.89 6.15 -5.25
N PHE A 206 -11.12 4.86 -5.03
CA PHE A 206 -10.12 3.96 -4.45
C PHE A 206 -8.87 3.85 -5.33
N CYS A 207 -9.06 3.58 -6.62
CA CYS A 207 -7.95 3.45 -7.58
C CYS A 207 -7.19 4.77 -7.77
N TYR A 208 -7.90 5.91 -7.83
CA TYR A 208 -7.28 7.22 -7.91
C TYR A 208 -6.40 7.51 -6.69
N ALA A 209 -6.92 7.25 -5.48
CA ALA A 209 -6.18 7.42 -4.24
C ALA A 209 -4.96 6.48 -4.12
N LEU A 210 -5.04 5.27 -4.70
CA LEU A 210 -3.91 4.35 -4.79
C LEU A 210 -2.84 4.88 -5.76
N VAL A 211 -3.23 5.28 -6.97
CA VAL A 211 -2.31 5.82 -7.98
C VAL A 211 -1.63 7.10 -7.48
N TYR A 212 -2.38 7.95 -6.78
CA TYR A 212 -1.82 9.14 -6.14
C TYR A 212 -0.73 8.77 -5.13
N ARG A 213 -0.96 7.77 -4.28
CA ARG A 213 0.04 7.29 -3.30
C ARG A 213 1.27 6.66 -3.97
N ILE A 214 1.10 5.98 -5.10
CA ILE A 214 2.23 5.49 -5.90
C ILE A 214 3.07 6.67 -6.40
N LYS A 215 2.43 7.72 -6.95
CA LYS A 215 3.12 8.94 -7.38
C LYS A 215 3.79 9.67 -6.21
N TYR A 216 3.17 9.66 -5.03
CA TYR A 216 3.72 10.28 -3.82
C TYR A 216 5.03 9.62 -3.37
N LEU A 217 5.29 8.35 -3.70
CA LEU A 217 6.58 7.72 -3.43
C LEU A 217 7.76 8.47 -4.08
N VAL A 218 7.54 9.07 -5.25
CA VAL A 218 8.56 9.88 -5.94
C VAL A 218 8.87 11.15 -5.15
N ALA A 219 7.86 11.81 -4.61
CA ALA A 219 8.04 12.99 -3.76
C ALA A 219 8.74 12.64 -2.45
N LEU A 220 8.30 11.55 -1.79
CA LEU A 220 8.92 11.04 -0.57
C LEU A 220 10.40 10.64 -0.76
N HIS A 221 10.76 10.12 -1.93
CA HIS A 221 12.14 9.78 -2.26
C HIS A 221 13.07 11.01 -2.20
N GLN A 222 12.57 12.21 -2.50
CA GLN A 222 13.35 13.45 -2.47
C GLN A 222 13.57 14.00 -1.06
N ASP A 223 12.82 13.50 -0.06
CA ASP A 223 12.99 13.89 1.33
C ASP A 223 14.23 13.21 1.94
N LYS A 224 15.25 14.02 2.21
CA LYS A 224 16.52 13.59 2.81
C LYS A 224 16.42 13.31 4.30
N ASN A 225 15.39 13.80 4.98
CA ASN A 225 15.19 13.58 6.42
C ASN A 225 14.44 12.28 6.71
N LEU A 226 13.84 11.67 5.69
CA LEU A 226 13.13 10.41 5.81
C LEU A 226 14.11 9.23 5.92
N LEU A 227 13.96 8.40 6.95
CA LEU A 227 14.72 7.17 7.10
C LEU A 227 14.38 6.17 5.98
N ASP A 228 15.40 5.57 5.35
CA ASP A 228 15.22 4.60 4.27
C ASP A 228 14.36 3.41 4.68
N SER A 229 14.49 2.94 5.91
CA SER A 229 13.68 1.84 6.44
C SER A 229 12.18 2.17 6.48
N LEU A 230 11.82 3.41 6.83
CA LEU A 230 10.44 3.87 6.84
C LEU A 230 9.91 4.04 5.42
N PHE A 231 10.73 4.60 4.54
CA PHE A 231 10.40 4.76 3.13
C PHE A 231 10.12 3.41 2.46
N ILE A 232 11.04 2.43 2.61
CA ILE A 232 10.90 1.09 2.05
C ILE A 232 9.65 0.40 2.58
N LYS A 233 9.42 0.45 3.90
CA LYS A 233 8.23 -0.13 4.52
C LYS A 233 6.95 0.45 3.92
N HIS A 234 6.88 1.76 3.76
CA HIS A 234 5.73 2.44 3.16
C HIS A 234 5.53 2.01 1.70
N ALA A 235 6.59 2.03 0.88
CA ALA A 235 6.51 1.62 -0.52
C ALA A 235 6.07 0.16 -0.69
N MET A 236 6.57 -0.75 0.16
CA MET A 236 6.14 -2.16 0.19
C MET A 236 4.66 -2.31 0.57
N MET A 237 4.15 -1.52 1.50
CA MET A 237 2.72 -1.54 1.85
C MET A 237 1.85 -1.08 0.68
N VAL A 238 2.21 0.01 0.00
CA VAL A 238 1.49 0.49 -1.19
C VAL A 238 1.50 -0.57 -2.31
N LEU A 239 2.64 -1.28 -2.49
CA LEU A 239 2.73 -2.37 -3.46
C LEU A 239 1.82 -3.55 -3.10
N ASN A 240 1.81 -3.96 -1.84
CA ASN A 240 0.90 -5.00 -1.37
C ASN A 240 -0.57 -4.61 -1.51
N ILE A 241 -0.90 -3.34 -1.26
CA ILE A 241 -2.24 -2.81 -1.53
C ILE A 241 -2.60 -2.94 -3.00
N THR A 242 -1.66 -2.61 -3.88
CA THR A 242 -1.85 -2.77 -5.32
C THR A 242 -2.06 -4.22 -5.73
N ARG A 243 -1.21 -5.15 -5.26
CA ARG A 243 -1.32 -6.59 -5.56
C ARG A 243 -2.68 -7.15 -5.15
N ARG A 244 -3.12 -6.85 -3.93
CA ARG A 244 -4.38 -7.35 -3.41
C ARG A 244 -5.59 -6.72 -4.10
N ALA A 245 -5.54 -5.43 -4.44
CA ALA A 245 -6.62 -4.78 -5.20
C ALA A 245 -6.84 -5.41 -6.60
N GLN A 246 -5.80 -5.96 -7.22
CA GLN A 246 -5.91 -6.57 -8.55
C GLN A 246 -6.62 -7.91 -8.57
N THR A 247 -6.69 -8.61 -7.43
CA THR A 247 -7.46 -9.85 -7.34
C THR A 247 -8.95 -9.60 -7.58
N ASN A 248 -9.41 -8.35 -7.38
CA ASN A 248 -10.74 -7.90 -7.77
C ASN A 248 -10.74 -7.37 -9.23
N GLN A 249 -11.48 -8.03 -10.11
CA GLN A 249 -11.49 -7.70 -11.55
C GLN A 249 -12.00 -6.27 -11.84
N SER A 250 -12.96 -5.76 -11.07
CA SER A 250 -13.49 -4.39 -11.24
C SER A 250 -12.42 -3.35 -10.94
N LEU A 251 -11.72 -3.52 -9.81
CA LEU A 251 -10.60 -2.67 -9.42
C LEU A 251 -9.43 -2.78 -10.40
N HIS A 252 -9.07 -3.99 -10.83
CA HIS A 252 -8.01 -4.18 -11.81
C HIS A 252 -8.30 -3.45 -13.13
N ARG A 253 -9.52 -3.59 -13.67
CA ARG A 253 -9.93 -2.85 -14.89
C ARG A 253 -9.86 -1.34 -14.69
N ARG A 254 -10.23 -0.82 -13.51
CA ARG A 254 -10.15 0.60 -13.21
C ARG A 254 -8.69 1.07 -13.08
N LEU A 255 -7.85 0.35 -12.32
CA LEU A 255 -6.42 0.65 -12.17
C LEU A 255 -5.73 0.77 -13.53
N ARG A 256 -6.03 -0.12 -14.48
CA ARG A 256 -5.51 -0.03 -15.85
C ARG A 256 -5.86 1.28 -16.56
N LYS A 257 -7.08 1.79 -16.36
CA LYS A 257 -7.49 3.09 -16.91
C LYS A 257 -6.78 4.27 -16.23
N GLU A 258 -6.31 4.09 -15.00
CA GLU A 258 -5.54 5.08 -14.26
C GLU A 258 -4.02 4.95 -14.48
N HIS A 259 -3.57 4.15 -15.47
CA HIS A 259 -2.16 3.99 -15.83
C HIS A 259 -1.24 3.60 -14.66
N TYR A 260 -1.75 2.79 -13.73
CA TYR A 260 -1.04 2.46 -12.49
C TYR A 260 0.29 1.71 -12.72
N LEU A 261 0.41 0.91 -13.79
CA LEU A 261 1.65 0.20 -14.13
C LEU A 261 2.77 1.19 -14.50
N GLU A 262 2.45 2.18 -15.34
CA GLU A 262 3.38 3.24 -15.73
C GLU A 262 3.82 4.03 -14.49
N CYS A 263 2.87 4.38 -13.62
CA CYS A 263 3.17 5.07 -12.36
C CYS A 263 4.10 4.26 -11.46
N TRP A 264 3.89 2.95 -11.35
CA TRP A 264 4.75 2.07 -10.59
C TRP A 264 6.15 1.97 -11.19
N THR A 265 6.27 1.80 -12.50
CA THR A 265 7.59 1.72 -13.14
C THR A 265 8.38 3.01 -12.94
N VAL A 266 7.74 4.17 -13.12
CA VAL A 266 8.36 5.47 -12.84
C VAL A 266 8.79 5.57 -11.36
N ALA A 267 7.92 5.19 -10.43
CA ALA A 267 8.25 5.19 -9.01
C ALA A 267 9.44 4.28 -8.71
N THR A 268 9.44 3.03 -9.18
CA THR A 268 10.53 2.08 -8.93
C THR A 268 11.85 2.54 -9.55
N ASN A 269 11.85 3.07 -10.77
CA ASN A 269 13.05 3.63 -11.40
C ASN A 269 13.60 4.82 -10.61
N THR A 270 12.72 5.68 -10.10
CA THR A 270 13.15 6.83 -9.29
C THR A 270 13.73 6.40 -7.95
N ILE A 271 13.16 5.36 -7.36
CA ILE A 271 13.54 4.88 -6.02
C ILE A 271 14.83 4.05 -6.06
N GLN A 272 15.09 3.36 -7.18
CA GLN A 272 16.20 2.43 -7.35
C GLN A 272 17.56 3.01 -6.91
N PRO A 273 18.00 4.21 -7.34
CA PRO A 273 19.30 4.74 -6.93
C PRO A 273 19.46 4.85 -5.41
N ARG A 274 18.42 5.29 -4.70
CA ARG A 274 18.42 5.40 -3.24
C ARG A 274 18.46 4.04 -2.55
N LEU A 275 17.80 3.02 -3.11
CA LEU A 275 17.90 1.66 -2.57
C LEU A 275 19.30 1.07 -2.77
N ILE A 276 19.94 1.35 -3.89
CA ILE A 276 21.31 0.89 -4.16
C ILE A 276 22.32 1.60 -3.25
N GLN A 277 22.12 2.90 -3.01
CA GLN A 277 23.03 3.75 -2.22
C GLN A 277 22.77 3.71 -0.71
N SER A 278 21.62 3.18 -0.25
CA SER A 278 21.31 3.13 1.18
C SER A 278 22.33 2.27 1.92
N ASP A 279 22.73 2.67 3.14
CA ASP A 279 23.60 1.90 4.05
C ASP A 279 22.99 0.54 4.49
N ILE A 280 21.80 0.22 3.98
CA ILE A 280 21.21 -1.11 4.12
C ILE A 280 22.09 -2.06 3.32
N HIS A 281 22.67 -3.07 4.00
CA HIS A 281 23.57 -4.08 3.43
C HIS A 281 23.18 -4.43 1.97
N PRO A 282 24.13 -4.49 1.00
CA PRO A 282 23.83 -4.63 -0.44
C PRO A 282 22.85 -5.76 -0.80
N GLN A 283 22.84 -6.83 0.00
CA GLN A 283 21.92 -7.96 -0.11
C GLN A 283 20.45 -7.60 0.18
N ALA A 284 20.21 -6.73 1.16
CA ALA A 284 18.87 -6.26 1.51
C ALA A 284 18.31 -5.28 0.46
N SER A 285 19.17 -4.48 -0.17
CA SER A 285 18.76 -3.64 -1.32
C SER A 285 18.36 -4.48 -2.53
N SER A 286 19.13 -5.54 -2.84
CA SER A 286 18.78 -6.50 -3.92
C SER A 286 17.47 -7.24 -3.62
N SER A 287 17.24 -7.68 -2.37
CA SER A 287 16.00 -8.38 -2.02
C SER A 287 14.76 -7.49 -2.12
N VAL A 288 14.86 -6.21 -1.71
CA VAL A 288 13.78 -5.22 -1.84
C VAL A 288 13.49 -4.94 -3.31
N LEU A 289 14.51 -4.63 -4.12
CA LEU A 289 14.33 -4.38 -5.56
C LEU A 289 13.77 -5.61 -6.28
N SER A 290 14.23 -6.81 -5.92
CA SER A 290 13.71 -8.07 -6.45
C SER A 290 12.23 -8.23 -6.14
N TYR A 291 11.83 -7.94 -4.89
CA TYR A 291 10.43 -7.97 -4.49
C TYR A 291 9.58 -6.96 -5.28
N PHE A 292 10.07 -5.73 -5.52
CA PHE A 292 9.38 -4.76 -6.37
C PHE A 292 9.22 -5.28 -7.80
N ALA A 293 10.32 -5.65 -8.45
CA ALA A 293 10.30 -6.06 -9.85
C ALA A 293 9.42 -7.30 -10.08
N THR A 294 9.60 -8.35 -9.27
CA THR A 294 8.80 -9.58 -9.37
C THR A 294 7.32 -9.32 -9.07
N SER A 295 7.01 -8.46 -8.10
CA SER A 295 5.63 -8.04 -7.84
C SER A 295 5.03 -7.30 -9.02
N LEU A 296 5.75 -6.35 -9.65
CA LEU A 296 5.26 -5.62 -10.82
C LEU A 296 5.03 -6.53 -12.03
N LEU A 297 5.89 -7.54 -12.22
CA LEU A 297 5.70 -8.56 -13.23
C LEU A 297 4.45 -9.39 -12.95
N ASP A 298 4.29 -9.93 -11.74
CA ASP A 298 3.10 -10.69 -11.32
C ASP A 298 1.81 -9.88 -11.52
N ILE A 299 1.88 -8.59 -11.18
CA ILE A 299 0.82 -7.61 -11.35
C ILE A 299 0.45 -7.42 -12.84
N ALA A 300 1.44 -7.31 -13.72
CA ALA A 300 1.21 -7.14 -15.15
C ALA A 300 0.66 -8.42 -15.81
N THR A 301 1.02 -9.59 -15.27
CA THR A 301 0.59 -10.90 -15.75
C THR A 301 -0.67 -11.43 -15.06
N ALA A 302 -1.27 -10.66 -14.14
CA ALA A 302 -2.36 -11.13 -13.31
C ALA A 302 -3.57 -11.67 -14.12
N PRO A 303 -4.20 -12.77 -13.67
CA PRO A 303 -5.35 -13.37 -14.34
C PRO A 303 -6.52 -12.38 -14.44
N GLY A 304 -7.22 -12.40 -15.58
CA GLY A 304 -8.33 -11.48 -15.85
C GLY A 304 -7.94 -10.20 -16.61
N GLY A 305 -6.71 -10.09 -17.11
CA GLY A 305 -6.31 -9.05 -18.06
C GLY A 305 -5.35 -9.53 -19.14
N HIS A 306 -5.24 -8.77 -20.23
CA HIS A 306 -4.30 -9.08 -21.32
C HIS A 306 -2.85 -8.95 -20.85
N SER A 307 -2.23 -10.08 -20.50
CA SER A 307 -0.85 -10.22 -20.01
C SER A 307 0.17 -9.52 -20.93
N VAL A 308 0.07 -9.79 -22.24
CA VAL A 308 0.89 -9.16 -23.29
C VAL A 308 0.84 -7.63 -23.25
N ARG A 309 -0.37 -7.07 -23.05
CA ARG A 309 -0.55 -5.62 -22.99
C ARG A 309 0.04 -5.03 -21.71
N GLY A 310 -0.18 -5.67 -20.56
CA GLY A 310 0.38 -5.23 -19.27
C GLY A 310 1.91 -5.23 -19.31
N PHE A 311 2.49 -6.30 -19.84
CA PHE A 311 3.93 -6.41 -20.01
C PHE A 311 4.51 -5.39 -20.99
N THR A 312 3.84 -5.16 -22.13
CA THR A 312 4.22 -4.10 -23.08
C THR A 312 4.24 -2.71 -22.41
N ILE A 313 3.30 -2.42 -21.51
CA ILE A 313 3.26 -1.16 -20.76
C ILE A 313 4.50 -1.03 -19.86
N LEU A 314 4.84 -2.08 -19.10
CA LEU A 314 6.04 -2.07 -18.25
C LEU A 314 7.32 -1.81 -19.07
N LEU A 315 7.48 -2.48 -20.21
CA LEU A 315 8.63 -2.27 -21.09
C LEU A 315 8.72 -0.86 -21.64
N ARG A 316 7.59 -0.30 -22.09
CA ARG A 316 7.52 1.09 -22.58
C ARG A 316 7.73 2.14 -21.50
N SER A 317 7.58 1.75 -20.24
CA SER A 317 7.79 2.61 -19.07
C SER A 317 9.20 2.44 -18.47
N ASP A 318 10.09 1.76 -19.18
CA ASP A 318 11.49 1.51 -18.80
C ASP A 318 11.66 0.65 -17.54
N ILE A 319 10.93 -0.47 -17.40
CA ILE A 319 11.19 -1.43 -16.30
C ILE A 319 12.55 -2.16 -16.45
N PHE A 320 13.10 -2.16 -17.65
CA PHE A 320 14.20 -3.03 -18.04
C PHE A 320 15.54 -2.78 -17.31
N PRO A 321 15.95 -1.53 -17.02
CA PRO A 321 17.14 -1.26 -16.21
C PRO A 321 17.11 -1.94 -14.82
N ILE A 322 15.93 -1.98 -14.17
CA ILE A 322 15.77 -2.69 -12.90
C ILE A 322 15.95 -4.19 -13.08
N LEU A 323 15.37 -4.78 -14.14
CA LEU A 323 15.52 -6.20 -14.43
C LEU A 323 16.98 -6.57 -14.69
N VAL A 324 17.70 -5.77 -15.49
CA VAL A 324 19.14 -5.95 -15.76
C VAL A 324 19.94 -5.84 -14.47
N TYR A 325 19.66 -4.85 -13.62
CA TYR A 325 20.32 -4.73 -12.32
C TYR A 325 20.16 -6.00 -11.47
N LEU A 326 18.94 -6.57 -11.41
CA LEU A 326 18.68 -7.80 -10.66
C LEU A 326 19.34 -9.03 -11.28
N LEU A 327 19.47 -9.06 -12.61
CA LEU A 327 20.21 -10.11 -13.31
C LEU A 327 21.72 -10.00 -13.02
N ARG A 328 22.30 -8.79 -12.91
CA ARG A 328 23.72 -8.58 -12.54
C ARG A 328 24.00 -8.95 -11.08
N TYR A 329 23.23 -8.44 -10.15
CA TYR A 329 23.55 -8.48 -8.72
C TYR A 329 22.72 -9.52 -7.94
N SER A 330 23.13 -10.80 -7.99
CA SER A 330 22.71 -11.84 -7.03
C SER A 330 23.69 -11.99 -5.89
N SER A 331 23.21 -12.28 -4.69
CA SER A 331 24.04 -12.57 -3.54
C SER A 331 24.73 -13.94 -3.70
N PRO A 332 26.07 -14.03 -3.53
CA PRO A 332 26.76 -15.32 -3.49
C PRO A 332 26.38 -16.17 -2.26
N VAL A 333 25.72 -15.59 -1.26
CA VAL A 333 25.28 -16.28 -0.03
C VAL A 333 23.91 -16.93 -0.17
N LEU A 334 23.06 -16.44 -1.09
CA LEU A 334 21.68 -16.90 -1.29
C LEU A 334 21.46 -17.49 -2.69
N GLN A 335 22.50 -18.09 -3.28
CA GLN A 335 22.53 -18.56 -4.68
C GLN A 335 21.23 -19.25 -5.10
N HIS A 336 20.74 -20.24 -4.35
CA HIS A 336 19.51 -20.96 -4.71
C HIS A 336 18.23 -20.11 -4.76
N GLU A 337 18.07 -19.12 -3.90
CA GLU A 337 16.87 -18.27 -3.89
C GLU A 337 16.94 -17.21 -5.00
N ASP A 338 18.13 -16.67 -5.24
CA ASP A 338 18.38 -15.70 -6.30
C ASP A 338 18.33 -16.35 -7.69
N ASP A 339 18.77 -17.61 -7.83
CA ASP A 339 18.63 -18.40 -9.05
C ASP A 339 17.15 -18.61 -9.41
N ARG A 340 16.31 -18.95 -8.43
CA ARG A 340 14.86 -19.07 -8.64
C ARG A 340 14.23 -17.75 -9.09
N LYS A 341 14.66 -16.62 -8.50
CA LYS A 341 14.16 -15.28 -8.86
C LYS A 341 14.58 -14.90 -10.28
N ARG A 342 15.84 -15.15 -10.66
CA ARG A 342 16.37 -14.94 -12.02
C ARG A 342 15.65 -15.81 -13.04
N ALA A 343 15.50 -17.10 -12.77
CA ALA A 343 14.74 -18.02 -13.62
C ALA A 343 13.29 -17.56 -13.78
N LYS A 344 12.66 -17.03 -12.71
CA LYS A 344 11.31 -16.45 -12.79
C LYS A 344 11.26 -15.24 -13.73
N ILE A 345 12.26 -14.36 -13.68
CA ILE A 345 12.39 -13.22 -14.62
C ILE A 345 12.52 -13.76 -16.05
N PHE A 346 13.46 -14.66 -16.32
CA PHE A 346 13.64 -15.25 -17.66
C PHE A 346 12.39 -15.96 -18.18
N ASN A 347 11.74 -16.79 -17.36
CA ASN A 347 10.51 -17.49 -17.75
C ASN A 347 9.38 -16.52 -18.09
N MET A 348 9.21 -15.46 -17.28
CA MET A 348 8.21 -14.43 -17.56
C MET A 348 8.56 -13.68 -18.85
N LEU A 349 9.82 -13.30 -19.06
CA LEU A 349 10.28 -12.64 -20.28
C LEU A 349 10.16 -13.54 -21.53
N GLY A 350 10.43 -14.84 -21.40
CA GLY A 350 10.38 -15.83 -22.47
C GLY A 350 8.97 -16.02 -23.05
N GLY A 351 7.95 -16.03 -22.19
CA GLY A 351 6.55 -16.06 -22.64
C GLY A 351 6.17 -14.85 -23.53
N TYR A 352 6.87 -13.72 -23.40
CA TYR A 352 6.63 -12.52 -24.20
C TYR A 352 7.51 -12.40 -25.45
N ALA A 353 8.62 -13.14 -25.52
CA ALA A 353 9.44 -13.28 -26.72
C ALA A 353 8.71 -13.96 -27.89
N LEU A 354 7.54 -14.55 -27.63
CA LEU A 354 6.68 -15.15 -28.66
C LEU A 354 5.65 -14.18 -29.25
N TYR A 355 5.50 -12.97 -28.68
CA TYR A 355 4.51 -11.99 -29.13
C TYR A 355 5.14 -10.86 -29.96
N PRO A 356 4.76 -10.68 -31.23
CA PRO A 356 5.46 -9.75 -32.14
C PRO A 356 5.53 -8.29 -31.66
N ARG A 357 4.50 -7.80 -30.96
CA ARG A 357 4.46 -6.41 -30.42
C ARG A 357 5.37 -6.25 -29.20
N SER A 358 5.51 -7.29 -28.39
CA SER A 358 6.39 -7.31 -27.22
C SER A 358 7.85 -7.46 -27.64
N CYS A 359 8.13 -8.22 -28.70
CA CYS A 359 9.49 -8.44 -29.23
C CYS A 359 10.18 -7.14 -29.63
N THR A 360 9.49 -6.24 -30.33
CA THR A 360 10.09 -4.94 -30.71
C THR A 360 10.43 -4.08 -29.50
N ALA A 361 9.59 -4.11 -28.45
CA ALA A 361 9.86 -3.39 -27.21
C ALA A 361 11.02 -4.04 -26.44
N LEU A 362 11.07 -5.37 -26.39
CA LEU A 362 12.16 -6.13 -25.79
C LEU A 362 13.50 -5.87 -26.49
N LEU A 363 13.54 -5.95 -27.82
CA LEU A 363 14.75 -5.65 -28.61
C LEU A 363 15.27 -4.25 -28.36
N ARG A 364 14.40 -3.24 -28.34
CA ARG A 364 14.81 -1.87 -28.02
C ARG A 364 15.38 -1.77 -26.61
N ALA A 365 14.77 -2.44 -25.64
CA ALA A 365 15.23 -2.44 -24.26
C ALA A 365 16.57 -3.17 -24.11
N ILE A 366 16.76 -4.30 -24.81
CA ILE A 366 18.01 -5.08 -24.82
C ILE A 366 19.14 -4.31 -25.50
N ASN A 367 18.87 -3.71 -26.66
CA ASN A 367 19.87 -2.91 -27.39
C ASN A 367 20.24 -1.61 -26.65
N GLY A 368 19.41 -1.19 -25.68
CA GLY A 368 19.69 -0.06 -24.80
C GLY A 368 20.53 -0.39 -23.57
N ILE A 369 20.88 -1.66 -23.34
CA ILE A 369 21.71 -2.06 -22.20
C ILE A 369 23.19 -1.70 -22.49
N PRO A 370 23.91 -1.11 -21.53
CA PRO A 370 25.37 -0.96 -21.61
C PRO A 370 26.10 -2.31 -21.78
N GLN A 371 27.13 -2.37 -22.64
CA GLN A 371 27.82 -3.63 -22.96
C GLN A 371 28.47 -4.28 -21.72
N ASP A 372 29.00 -3.49 -20.80
CA ASP A 372 29.57 -3.96 -19.52
C ASP A 372 28.54 -4.74 -18.69
N ALA A 373 27.29 -4.30 -18.68
CA ALA A 373 26.20 -4.99 -17.98
C ALA A 373 25.88 -6.35 -18.64
N VAL A 374 25.96 -6.44 -19.97
CA VAL A 374 25.76 -7.68 -20.72
C VAL A 374 26.89 -8.67 -20.43
N ASP A 375 28.13 -8.18 -20.43
CA ASP A 375 29.31 -9.00 -20.17
C ASP A 375 29.29 -9.57 -18.73
N GLU A 376 28.83 -8.79 -17.75
CA GLU A 376 28.64 -9.26 -16.37
C GLU A 376 27.54 -10.34 -16.25
N ILE A 377 26.43 -10.21 -16.99
CA ILE A 377 25.39 -11.25 -17.02
C ILE A 377 25.95 -12.54 -17.64
N ARG A 378 26.71 -12.41 -18.74
CA ARG A 378 27.37 -13.53 -19.43
C ARG A 378 28.55 -14.11 -18.64
N ALA A 379 29.08 -13.41 -17.64
CA ALA A 379 30.10 -13.98 -16.76
C ALA A 379 29.52 -15.07 -15.83
N VAL A 380 28.19 -15.15 -15.68
CA VAL A 380 27.51 -16.15 -14.85
C VAL A 380 27.21 -17.40 -15.71
N PRO A 381 27.91 -18.55 -15.49
CA PRO A 381 27.94 -19.65 -16.46
C PRO A 381 26.58 -20.24 -16.86
N TYR A 382 25.66 -20.37 -15.90
CA TYR A 382 24.32 -20.91 -16.19
C TYR A 382 23.38 -19.88 -16.81
N LEU A 383 23.66 -18.56 -16.70
CA LEU A 383 22.83 -17.50 -17.29
C LEU A 383 23.18 -17.22 -18.75
N VAL A 384 24.39 -17.54 -19.19
CA VAL A 384 24.81 -17.37 -20.60
C VAL A 384 23.85 -18.06 -21.54
N ASP A 385 23.56 -19.34 -21.28
CA ASP A 385 22.69 -20.14 -22.15
C ASP A 385 21.26 -19.58 -22.18
N TYR A 386 20.75 -19.12 -21.04
CA TYR A 386 19.44 -18.45 -20.98
C TYR A 386 19.46 -17.11 -21.71
N TRP A 387 20.50 -16.31 -21.53
CA TRP A 387 20.63 -14.99 -22.13
C TRP A 387 20.73 -15.09 -23.65
N ASP A 388 21.68 -15.88 -24.15
CA ASP A 388 21.95 -16.02 -25.58
C ASP A 388 20.79 -16.71 -26.31
N GLY A 389 20.21 -17.76 -25.70
CA GLY A 389 19.03 -18.43 -26.24
C GLY A 389 17.81 -17.49 -26.30
N TRP A 390 17.64 -16.64 -25.30
CA TRP A 390 16.54 -15.68 -25.23
C TRP A 390 16.72 -14.52 -26.23
N THR A 391 17.91 -13.91 -26.31
CA THR A 391 18.19 -12.84 -27.29
C THR A 391 18.06 -13.35 -28.72
N TYR A 392 18.58 -14.54 -29.00
CA TYR A 392 18.42 -15.20 -30.31
C TYR A 392 16.94 -15.41 -30.66
N THR A 393 16.12 -15.88 -29.71
CA THR A 393 14.68 -16.09 -29.93
C THR A 393 13.97 -14.77 -30.25
N ILE A 394 14.27 -13.70 -29.52
CA ILE A 394 13.64 -12.39 -29.76
C ILE A 394 14.04 -11.83 -31.12
N GLU A 395 15.33 -11.89 -31.46
CA GLU A 395 15.84 -11.46 -32.76
C GLU A 395 15.19 -12.24 -33.91
N LEU A 396 15.11 -13.57 -33.77
CA LEU A 396 14.47 -14.44 -34.74
C LEU A 396 12.99 -14.07 -34.94
N VAL A 397 12.22 -13.92 -33.86
CA VAL A 397 10.78 -13.58 -33.96
C VAL A 397 10.57 -12.17 -34.53
N ALA A 398 11.43 -11.21 -34.20
CA ALA A 398 11.35 -9.86 -34.76
C ALA A 398 11.71 -9.82 -36.25
N ASN A 399 12.73 -10.58 -36.67
CA ASN A 399 13.16 -10.69 -38.07
C ASN A 399 12.13 -11.48 -38.89
N CYS A 400 11.55 -12.55 -38.35
CA CYS A 400 10.44 -13.28 -38.96
C CYS A 400 9.19 -12.40 -39.13
N ARG A 401 8.95 -11.42 -38.25
CA ARG A 401 7.89 -10.43 -38.45
C ARG A 401 8.21 -9.43 -39.57
N ALA A 402 9.46 -9.00 -39.68
CA ALA A 402 9.91 -8.19 -40.82
C ALA A 402 9.69 -8.94 -42.15
N LEU A 403 9.79 -10.27 -42.13
CA LEU A 403 9.46 -11.15 -43.25
C LEU A 403 7.93 -11.42 -43.40
N ALA A 404 7.18 -11.45 -42.31
CA ALA A 404 5.74 -11.77 -42.28
C ALA A 404 4.79 -10.56 -42.47
N LEU A 405 5.30 -9.33 -42.61
CA LEU A 405 4.50 -8.19 -43.09
C LEU A 405 4.00 -8.35 -44.54
N GLY A 406 4.21 -9.53 -45.16
CA GLY A 406 3.51 -9.99 -46.37
C GLY A 406 2.37 -11.00 -46.13
N PHE A 407 2.06 -11.40 -44.89
CA PHE A 407 1.03 -12.41 -44.60
C PHE A 407 0.21 -12.06 -43.34
N ASP A 408 -0.89 -11.31 -43.54
CA ASP A 408 -1.79 -10.83 -42.48
C ASP A 408 -2.76 -11.89 -41.89
N ASN A 409 -2.67 -13.18 -42.25
CA ASN A 409 -3.68 -14.18 -41.84
C ASN A 409 -3.10 -15.57 -41.57
N LEU A 410 -2.37 -15.76 -40.48
CA LEU A 410 -2.09 -17.10 -39.95
C LEU A 410 -2.66 -17.25 -38.52
N PRO A 411 -3.54 -18.23 -38.28
CA PRO A 411 -4.06 -18.49 -36.94
C PRO A 411 -2.93 -19.03 -36.05
N LEU A 412 -2.71 -18.34 -34.93
CA LEU A 412 -1.64 -18.57 -33.95
C LEU A 412 -1.67 -19.96 -33.29
N ASP A 413 -2.75 -20.72 -33.45
CA ASP A 413 -2.98 -22.03 -32.82
C ASP A 413 -1.99 -23.11 -33.31
N ARG A 414 -1.25 -22.86 -34.41
CA ARG A 414 -0.27 -23.80 -34.97
C ARG A 414 1.19 -23.54 -34.59
N LEU A 415 1.51 -22.43 -33.91
CA LEU A 415 2.91 -22.13 -33.51
C LEU A 415 3.29 -22.72 -32.14
N CYS A 416 2.31 -23.06 -31.30
CA CYS A 416 2.54 -23.69 -30.00
C CYS A 416 3.00 -25.17 -30.07
N SER A 417 2.90 -25.82 -31.24
CA SER A 417 3.32 -27.23 -31.40
C SER A 417 4.82 -27.40 -31.66
N TYR A 418 5.57 -26.32 -31.94
CA TYR A 418 6.98 -26.41 -32.33
C TYR A 418 7.99 -26.13 -31.20
N SER A 419 7.58 -25.57 -30.05
CA SER A 419 8.50 -25.18 -28.99
C SER A 419 8.72 -26.22 -27.89
N GLY A 420 7.98 -27.34 -27.88
CA GLY A 420 8.11 -28.36 -26.82
C GLY A 420 7.78 -27.84 -25.40
N VAL A 421 7.31 -26.60 -25.27
CA VAL A 421 6.86 -26.00 -24.02
C VAL A 421 5.37 -26.32 -23.89
N SER A 422 5.01 -27.28 -23.04
CA SER A 422 3.64 -27.43 -22.59
C SER A 422 3.28 -26.21 -21.74
N VAL A 423 2.60 -25.25 -22.34
CA VAL A 423 1.87 -24.23 -21.59
C VAL A 423 0.54 -24.88 -21.21
N GLU A 424 0.48 -25.46 -20.01
CA GLU A 424 -0.81 -25.76 -19.38
C GLU A 424 -1.49 -24.41 -19.04
N PHE A 425 -2.70 -24.22 -19.57
CA PHE A 425 -3.53 -23.03 -19.38
C PHE A 425 -4.23 -23.02 -18.02
#